data_AF-A0A456H7U2-F1
#
_entry.id   AF-A0A456H7U2-F1
#
_cell.length_a   1.000
_cell.length_b   1.000
_cell.length_c   1.000
_cell.angle_alpha   90.00
_cell.angle_beta   90.00
_cell.angle_gamma   90.00
#
_symmetry.space_group_name_H-M   'P 1'
#
loop_
_entity.id
_entity.type
_entity.pdbx_description
1 polymer ?
#
loop_
_entity_poly.entity_id
_entity_poly.type
_entity_poly.pdbx_seq_one_letter_code
_entity_poly.pdbx_strand_id
1 'polypeptide(L)' 'MQIKTNELIEILKNSRTHSLERIKALEINLFKYKRVNTKPPKQLTERIANHEKKIETIKTLEEELKQSENKVCKF' A
#
# COMPACT_ATOMS: atom_id res chain seq x y z
N MET A 1 -3.25 0.71 -26.44
CA MET A 1 -2.31 0.70 -25.28
C MET A 1 -2.87 0.03 -24.02
N GLN A 2 -4.08 -0.56 -24.02
CA GLN A 2 -4.68 -1.24 -22.86
C GLN A 2 -3.82 -2.34 -22.22
N ILE A 3 -2.97 -3.01 -22.99
CA ILE A 3 -2.06 -4.03 -22.46
C ILE A 3 -1.09 -3.44 -21.42
N LYS A 4 -0.57 -2.22 -21.67
CA LYS A 4 0.36 -1.54 -20.76
C LYS A 4 -0.31 -1.03 -19.48
N THR A 5 -1.58 -0.63 -19.54
CA THR A 5 -2.32 -0.17 -18.35
C THR A 5 -2.69 -1.35 -17.44
N ASN A 6 -3.04 -2.51 -18.00
CA ASN A 6 -3.27 -3.73 -17.23
C ASN A 6 -2.02 -4.19 -16.47
N GLU A 7 -0.85 -4.19 -17.11
CA GLU A 7 0.44 -4.50 -16.47
C GLU A 7 0.75 -3.52 -15.32
N LEU A 8 0.53 -2.22 -15.52
CA LEU A 8 0.71 -1.20 -14.48
C LEU A 8 -0.23 -1.43 -13.27
N ILE A 9 -1.51 -1.73 -13.53
CA ILE A 9 -2.49 -2.05 -12.47
C ILE A 9 -2.05 -3.28 -11.68
N GLU A 10 -1.52 -4.31 -12.35
CA GLU A 10 -1.04 -5.52 -11.68
C GLU A 10 0.19 -5.23 -10.80
N ILE A 11 1.14 -4.42 -11.29
CA ILE A 11 2.30 -3.97 -10.51
C ILE A 11 1.86 -3.18 -9.26
N LEU A 12 0.89 -2.28 -9.42
CA LEU A 12 0.33 -1.51 -8.30
C LEU A 12 -0.35 -2.41 -7.27
N LYS A 13 -1.16 -3.38 -7.71
CA LYS A 13 -1.79 -4.37 -6.84
C LYS A 13 -0.75 -5.18 -6.06
N ASN A 14 0.28 -5.68 -6.73
CA ASN A 14 1.36 -6.43 -6.08
C ASN A 14 2.10 -5.58 -5.04
N SER A 15 2.40 -4.32 -5.38
CA SER A 15 3.03 -3.36 -4.47
C SER A 15 2.16 -3.05 -3.24
N ARG A 16 0.84 -2.97 -3.42
CA ARG A 16 -0.15 -2.79 -2.36
C ARG A 16 -0.17 -4.01 -1.42
N THR A 17 -0.27 -5.21 -1.98
CA THR A 17 -0.28 -6.47 -1.22
C THR A 17 0.99 -6.62 -0.39
N HIS A 18 2.16 -6.40 -0.97
CA HIS A 18 3.42 -6.45 -0.23
C HIS A 18 3.44 -5.44 0.92
N SER A 19 2.96 -4.20 0.71
CA SER A 19 2.91 -3.20 1.79
C SER A 19 1.94 -3.59 2.92
N LEU A 20 0.80 -4.20 2.59
CA LEU A 20 -0.15 -4.71 3.58
C LEU A 20 0.43 -5.86 4.41
N GLU A 21 1.12 -6.81 3.77
CA GLU A 21 1.79 -7.91 4.47
C GLU A 21 2.91 -7.39 5.40
N ARG A 22 3.65 -6.37 4.95
CA ARG A 22 4.65 -5.69 5.77
C ARG A 22 4.02 -5.04 7.00
N ILE A 23 2.90 -4.33 6.86
CA ILE A 23 2.19 -3.74 8.00
C ILE A 23 1.77 -4.84 8.99
N LYS A 24 1.12 -5.91 8.53
CA LYS A 24 0.70 -7.03 9.39
C LYS A 24 1.88 -7.62 10.19
N ALA A 25 3.03 -7.80 9.56
CA ALA A 25 4.22 -8.30 10.23
C ALA A 25 4.74 -7.31 11.30
N LEU A 26 4.70 -6.01 11.03
CA LEU A 26 5.11 -4.97 11.98
C LEU A 26 4.10 -4.82 13.13
N GLU A 27 2.80 -5.01 12.88
CA GLU A 27 1.74 -5.02 13.90
C GLU A 27 1.89 -6.19 14.88
N ILE A 28 2.29 -7.37 14.41
CA ILE A 28 2.63 -8.50 15.28
C ILE A 28 3.78 -8.12 16.22
N ASN A 29 4.78 -7.38 15.72
CA ASN A 29 5.86 -6.89 16.56
C ASN A 29 5.36 -5.87 17.59
N LEU A 30 4.49 -4.92 17.20
CA LEU A 30 3.85 -4.01 18.16
C LEU A 30 3.08 -4.75 19.25
N PHE A 31 2.34 -5.80 18.87
CA PHE A 31 1.60 -6.62 19.81
C PHE A 31 2.53 -7.29 20.84
N LYS A 32 3.72 -7.75 20.43
CA LYS A 32 4.72 -8.31 21.37
C LYS A 32 5.15 -7.26 22.41
N TYR A 33 5.46 -6.03 21.99
CA TYR A 33 5.82 -4.95 22.92
C TYR A 33 4.68 -4.62 23.90
N LYS A 34 3.44 -4.58 23.41
CA LYS A 34 2.24 -4.36 24.24
C LYS A 34 2.06 -5.47 25.28
N ARG A 35 2.28 -6.73 24.89
CA ARG A 35 2.12 -7.89 25.79
C ARG A 35 3.09 -7.86 26.98
N VAL A 36 4.32 -7.37 26.76
CA VAL A 36 5.32 -7.22 27.84
C VAL A 36 5.27 -5.84 28.51
N ASN A 37 4.23 -5.04 28.24
CA ASN A 37 4.03 -3.68 28.76
C ASN A 37 5.24 -2.76 28.55
N THR A 38 5.89 -2.87 27.39
CA THR A 38 7.03 -2.03 27.02
C THR A 38 6.66 -1.12 25.86
N LYS A 39 7.29 0.05 25.81
CA LYS A 39 7.09 0.99 24.70
C LYS A 39 7.80 0.45 23.45
N PRO A 40 7.12 0.36 22.30
CA PRO A 40 7.75 -0.06 21.06
C PRO A 40 8.76 0.99 20.57
N PRO A 41 9.80 0.57 19.82
CA PRO A 41 10.73 1.49 19.19
C PRO A 41 10.03 2.45 18.22
N LYS A 42 10.42 3.72 18.22
CA LYS A 42 9.84 4.76 17.33
C LYS A 42 9.93 4.38 15.84
N GLN A 43 11.03 3.74 15.46
CA GLN A 43 11.24 3.26 14.09
C GLN A 43 10.17 2.24 13.65
N LEU A 44 9.60 1.46 14.58
CA LEU A 44 8.56 0.48 14.26
C LEU A 44 7.27 1.17 13.83
N THR A 45 6.83 2.16 14.60
CA THR A 45 5.65 2.98 14.27
C THR A 45 5.86 3.84 13.02
N GLU A 46 7.05 4.40 12.84
CA GLU A 46 7.39 5.17 11.64
C GLU A 46 7.37 4.30 10.37
N ARG A 47 7.84 3.05 10.45
CA ARG A 47 7.78 2.12 9.32
C ARG A 47 6.35 1.74 8.93
N ILE A 48 5.46 1.55 9.92
CA ILE A 48 4.04 1.29 9.65
C ILE A 48 3.42 2.49 8.94
N ALA A 49 3.57 3.70 9.48
CA ALA A 49 3.07 4.92 8.87
C ALA A 49 3.59 5.14 7.43
N ASN A 50 4.86 4.78 7.18
CA ASN A 50 5.42 4.86 5.83
C ASN A 50 4.77 3.87 4.85
N HIS A 51 4.45 2.65 5.29
CA HIS A 51 3.73 1.70 4.44
C HIS A 51 2.27 2.11 4.23
N GLU A 52 1.61 2.70 5.22
CA GLU A 52 0.26 3.26 5.08
C GLU A 52 0.21 4.36 4.02
N LYS A 53 1.14 5.33 4.08
CA LYS A 53 1.27 6.38 3.06
C LYS A 53 1.49 5.80 1.65
N LYS A 54 2.34 4.77 1.52
CA LYS A 54 2.55 4.09 0.23
C LYS A 54 1.27 3.46 -0.31
N ILE A 55 0.46 2.85 0.56
CA ILE A 55 -0.83 2.27 0.17
C ILE A 55 -1.79 3.37 -0.30
N GLU A 56 -1.85 4.52 0.39
CA GLU A 56 -2.66 5.65 -0.04
C GLU A 56 -2.23 6.17 -1.42
N THR A 57 -0.93 6.35 -1.64
CA THR A 57 -0.41 6.76 -2.95
C THR A 57 -0.77 5.76 -4.04
N ILE A 58 -0.64 4.46 -3.77
CA ILE A 58 -1.02 3.41 -4.74
C ILE A 58 -2.51 3.48 -5.06
N LYS A 59 -3.39 3.70 -4.08
CA LYS A 59 -4.84 3.85 -4.31
C LYS A 59 -5.15 5.04 -5.22
N THR A 60 -4.50 6.18 -4.98
CA THR A 60 -4.65 7.36 -5.85
C THR A 60 -4.22 7.05 -7.29
N LEU A 61 -3.09 6.38 -7.48
CA LEU A 61 -2.63 5.96 -8.81
C LEU A 61 -3.57 4.95 -9.48
N GLU A 62 -4.12 3.99 -8.72
CA GLU A 62 -5.13 3.05 -9.23
C GLU A 62 -6.40 3.78 -9.71
N GLU A 63 -6.83 4.84 -9.00
CA GLU A 63 -7.98 5.66 -9.38
C GLU A 63 -7.71 6.53 -10.61
N GLU A 64 -6.54 7.17 -10.67
CA GLU A 64 -6.11 7.98 -11.83
C GLU A 64 -6.04 7.14 -13.10
N LEU A 65 -5.49 5.92 -13.03
CA LEU A 65 -5.43 5.00 -14.16
C LEU A 65 -6.83 4.59 -14.64
N LYS A 66 -7.74 4.24 -13.74
CA LYS A 66 -9.14 3.93 -14.09
C LYS A 66 -9.85 5.11 -14.75
N GLN A 67 -9.63 6.33 -14.25
CA GLN A 67 -10.22 7.54 -14.84
C GLN A 67 -9.65 7.82 -16.24
N SER A 68 -8.35 7.58 -16.43
CA SER A 68 -7.68 7.73 -17.73
C SER A 68 -8.28 6.79 -18.78
N GLU A 69 -8.47 5.51 -18.45
CA GLU A 69 -9.12 4.55 -19.35
C GLU A 69 -10.56 4.95 -19.70
N ASN A 70 -11.33 5.42 -18.72
CA ASN A 70 -12.70 5.88 -18.94
C ASN A 70 -12.80 7.16 -19.80
N LYS A 71 -11.78 8.03 -19.77
CA LYS A 71 -11.73 9.22 -20.63
C LYS A 71 -11.36 8.89 -22.07
N VAL A 72 -10.51 7.88 -22.29
CA VAL A 72 -10.12 7.42 -23.63
C VAL A 72 -11.29 6.73 -24.35
N CYS A 73 -12.22 6.11 -23.63
CA CYS A 73 -13.35 5.36 -24.21
C CYS A 73 -14.58 6.22 -24.58
N LYS A 74 -14.51 7.56 -24.48
CA LYS A 74 -15.64 8.48 -24.76
C LYS A 74 -15.66 9.06 -26.18
N PHE A 75 -14.95 8.48 -27.14
CA PHE A 75 -14.92 8.92 -28.53
C PHE A 75 -15.42 7.83 -29.48
#